data_AF-A0A7C5CEV3-F1
#
_entry.id   AF-A0A7C5CEV3-F1
#
_cell.length_a   1.000
_cell.length_b   1.000
_cell.length_c   1.000
_cell.angle_alpha   90.00
_cell.angle_beta   90.00
_cell.angle_gamma   90.00
#
_symmetry.space_group_name_H-M   'P 1'
#
loop_
_entity.id
_entity.type
_entity.pdbx_description
1 polymer ?
#
loop_
_entity_poly.entity_id
_entity_poly.type
_entity_poly.pdbx_seq_one_letter_code
_entity_poly.pdbx_strand_id
1 'polypeptide(L)'
;QNELTLRDAQALFKNGCQLINEGANMPTTPDALEFIRENNILFSPGKASNAGGVATSQLEMSQNASMAHWSFEEVDIKLRQIMRNIFNTAYDTSKEFDCKGDLITGANIAGFRKVANSMIEQGAV
;
A
#
# COMPACT_ATOMS: atom_id res chain seq x y z
N GLN A 1 -9.47 12.05 -4.05
CA GLN A 1 -10.27 10.81 -4.10
C GLN A 1 -11.17 10.84 -5.32
N ASN A 2 -11.50 9.69 -5.92
CA ASN A 2 -12.35 9.58 -7.12
C ASN A 2 -11.87 10.46 -8.31
N GLU A 3 -10.57 10.50 -8.52
CA GLU A 3 -9.88 11.26 -9.59
C GLU A 3 -9.62 10.42 -10.84
N LEU A 4 -9.43 9.10 -10.69
CA LEU A 4 -9.24 8.16 -11.80
C LEU A 4 -10.56 7.42 -12.04
N THR A 5 -11.28 7.84 -13.08
CA THR A 5 -12.58 7.27 -13.46
C THR A 5 -12.41 6.11 -14.45
N LEU A 6 -13.51 5.38 -14.75
CA LEU A 6 -13.49 4.32 -15.76
C LEU A 6 -13.00 4.81 -17.12
N ARG A 7 -13.39 6.03 -17.51
CA ARG A 7 -12.94 6.64 -18.77
C ARG A 7 -11.42 6.81 -18.78
N ASP A 8 -10.85 7.23 -17.66
CA ASP A 8 -9.40 7.44 -17.52
C ASP A 8 -8.66 6.10 -17.53
N ALA A 9 -9.19 5.09 -16.83
CA ALA A 9 -8.64 3.73 -16.84
C ALA A 9 -8.62 3.12 -18.25
N GLN A 10 -9.70 3.27 -19.01
CA GLN A 10 -9.79 2.83 -20.40
C GLN A 10 -8.77 3.56 -21.30
N ALA A 11 -8.61 4.87 -21.11
CA ALA A 11 -7.63 5.65 -21.86
C ALA A 11 -6.19 5.22 -21.53
N LEU A 12 -5.88 5.00 -20.26
CA LEU A 12 -4.58 4.50 -19.81
C LEU A 12 -4.28 3.12 -20.42
N PHE A 13 -5.24 2.20 -20.36
CA PHE A 13 -5.10 0.86 -20.94
C PHE A 13 -4.84 0.92 -22.45
N LYS A 14 -5.63 1.70 -23.18
CA LYS A 14 -5.47 1.87 -24.64
C LYS A 14 -4.08 2.41 -25.01
N ASN A 15 -3.47 3.21 -24.15
CA ASN A 15 -2.14 3.77 -24.34
C ASN A 15 -1.01 2.87 -23.79
N GLY A 16 -1.31 1.63 -23.40
CA GLY A 16 -0.32 0.65 -22.97
C GLY A 16 0.15 0.82 -21.53
N CYS A 17 -0.64 1.46 -20.66
CA CYS A 17 -0.34 1.55 -19.23
C CYS A 17 -0.33 0.14 -18.60
N GLN A 18 0.79 -0.21 -17.97
CA GLN A 18 0.98 -1.54 -17.36
C GLN A 18 0.78 -1.55 -15.85
N LEU A 19 0.93 -0.39 -15.19
CA LEU A 19 0.93 -0.26 -13.74
C LEU A 19 0.27 1.05 -13.34
N ILE A 20 -0.67 0.97 -12.39
CA ILE A 20 -1.27 2.11 -11.71
C ILE A 20 -0.88 2.02 -10.22
N ASN A 21 -0.30 3.10 -9.71
CA ASN A 21 0.17 3.19 -8.34
C ASN A 21 -0.45 4.42 -7.65
N GLU A 22 -1.30 4.20 -6.65
CA GLU A 22 -2.05 5.30 -6.05
C GLU A 22 -1.19 6.14 -5.09
N GLY A 23 -1.05 7.43 -5.37
CA GLY A 23 -0.41 8.38 -4.44
C GLY A 23 -1.41 9.02 -3.47
N ALA A 24 -2.60 9.38 -3.96
CA ALA A 24 -3.66 9.97 -3.15
C ALA A 24 -4.43 8.90 -2.35
N ASN A 25 -5.32 9.33 -1.46
CA ASN A 25 -6.24 8.44 -0.75
C ASN A 25 -7.46 8.16 -1.62
N MET A 26 -7.63 6.88 -2.00
CA MET A 26 -8.74 6.37 -2.82
C MET A 26 -9.00 7.20 -4.09
N PRO A 27 -7.99 7.45 -4.96
CA PRO A 27 -8.19 8.18 -6.20
C PRO A 27 -8.97 7.37 -7.23
N THR A 28 -8.90 6.04 -7.24
CA THR A 28 -9.56 5.21 -8.26
C THR A 28 -11.02 4.93 -7.88
N THR A 29 -11.94 5.17 -8.81
CA THR A 29 -13.36 4.82 -8.61
C THR A 29 -13.59 3.30 -8.68
N PRO A 30 -14.65 2.75 -8.05
CA PRO A 30 -14.87 1.30 -8.03
C PRO A 30 -15.01 0.63 -9.40
N ASP A 31 -15.69 1.30 -10.34
CA ASP A 31 -15.86 0.87 -11.73
C ASP A 31 -14.52 0.89 -12.51
N ALA A 32 -13.68 1.90 -12.27
CA ALA A 32 -12.32 1.93 -12.82
C ALA A 32 -11.48 0.77 -12.28
N LEU A 33 -11.60 0.46 -10.99
CA LEU A 33 -10.86 -0.61 -10.35
C LEU A 33 -11.25 -1.99 -10.89
N GLU A 34 -12.54 -2.21 -11.13
CA GLU A 34 -13.04 -3.44 -11.76
C GLU A 34 -12.45 -3.61 -13.17
N PHE A 35 -12.51 -2.56 -13.99
CA PHE A 35 -11.90 -2.56 -15.32
C PHE A 35 -10.40 -2.84 -15.29
N ILE A 36 -9.66 -2.21 -14.36
CA ILE A 36 -8.20 -2.42 -14.18
C ILE A 36 -7.90 -3.90 -13.87
N ARG A 37 -8.70 -4.52 -13.00
CA ARG A 37 -8.56 -5.95 -12.63
C ARG A 37 -8.83 -6.87 -13.81
N GLU A 38 -9.93 -6.65 -14.53
CA GLU A 38 -10.32 -7.47 -15.68
C GLU A 38 -9.28 -7.41 -16.81
N ASN A 39 -8.60 -6.27 -16.96
CA ASN A 39 -7.60 -6.05 -18.00
C ASN A 39 -6.16 -6.37 -17.56
N ASN A 40 -5.98 -7.00 -16.39
CA ASN A 40 -4.68 -7.40 -15.85
C ASN A 40 -3.64 -6.25 -15.76
N ILE A 41 -4.10 -5.02 -15.54
CA ILE A 41 -3.22 -3.90 -15.26
C ILE A 41 -2.73 -4.06 -13.82
N LEU A 42 -1.42 -3.99 -13.59
CA LEU A 42 -0.87 -4.06 -12.24
C LEU A 42 -1.39 -2.88 -11.43
N PHE A 43 -1.83 -3.14 -10.21
CA PHE A 43 -2.43 -2.11 -9.36
C PHE A 43 -1.87 -2.18 -7.95
N SER A 44 -1.44 -1.02 -7.44
CA SER A 44 -0.97 -0.86 -6.06
C SER A 44 -1.86 0.14 -5.31
N PRO A 45 -2.54 -0.30 -4.23
CA PRO A 45 -3.51 0.51 -3.51
C PRO A 45 -2.84 1.59 -2.65
N GLY A 46 -3.51 2.74 -2.49
CA GLY A 46 -2.99 3.89 -1.74
C GLY A 46 -2.49 3.52 -0.34
N LYS A 47 -3.26 2.69 0.39
CA LYS A 47 -2.90 2.20 1.74
C LYS A 47 -1.51 1.53 1.85
N ALA A 48 -0.98 1.04 0.74
CA ALA A 48 0.36 0.47 0.66
C ALA A 48 1.35 1.45 0.02
N SER A 49 1.01 2.03 -1.13
CA SER A 49 1.92 2.85 -1.92
C SER A 49 2.20 4.24 -1.37
N ASN A 50 1.22 4.85 -0.70
CA ASN A 50 1.37 6.18 -0.09
C ASN A 50 1.75 6.14 1.39
N ALA A 51 1.93 4.93 1.96
CA ALA A 51 2.28 4.71 3.37
C ALA A 51 3.64 5.31 3.78
N GLY A 52 4.47 5.70 2.81
CA GLY A 52 5.78 6.30 3.06
C GLY A 52 5.73 7.58 3.91
N GLY A 53 4.66 8.38 3.79
CA GLY A 53 4.46 9.56 4.62
C GLY A 53 4.33 9.19 6.10
N VAL A 54 3.41 8.28 6.42
CA VAL A 54 3.19 7.78 7.79
C VAL A 54 4.43 7.04 8.32
N ALA A 55 5.10 6.26 7.47
CA ALA A 55 6.34 5.58 7.83
C ALA A 55 7.43 6.58 8.25
N THR A 56 7.59 7.68 7.51
CA THR A 56 8.58 8.72 7.83
C THR A 56 8.22 9.44 9.13
N SER A 57 6.94 9.68 9.41
CA SER A 57 6.50 10.19 10.72
C SER A 57 6.85 9.25 11.88
N GLN A 58 6.78 7.93 11.68
CA GLN A 58 7.25 6.97 12.70
C GLN A 58 8.77 7.02 12.89
N LEU A 59 9.54 7.23 11.82
CA LEU A 59 10.99 7.45 11.92
C LEU A 59 11.30 8.75 12.68
N GLU A 60 10.53 9.81 12.49
CA GLU A 60 10.63 11.05 13.26
C GLU A 60 10.37 10.81 14.75
N MET A 61 9.30 10.10 15.10
CA MET A 61 9.01 9.73 16.49
C MET A 61 10.14 8.91 17.12
N SER A 62 10.73 7.98 16.37
CA SER A 62 11.87 7.18 16.85
C SER A 62 13.12 8.03 17.09
N GLN A 63 13.40 9.01 16.24
CA GLN A 63 14.51 9.95 16.43
C GLN A 63 14.30 10.80 17.69
N ASN A 64 13.09 11.32 17.88
CA ASN A 64 12.74 12.11 19.06
C ASN A 64 12.87 11.30 20.36
N ALA A 65 12.36 10.06 20.39
CA ALA A 65 12.43 9.19 21.56
C ALA A 65 13.87 8.79 21.93
N SER A 66 14.77 8.73 20.95
CA SER A 66 16.19 8.37 21.15
C SER A 66 17.13 9.57 21.24
N MET A 67 16.60 10.80 21.12
CA MET A 67 17.39 12.05 20.99
C MET A 67 18.47 11.95 19.89
N ALA A 68 18.22 11.15 18.85
CA ALA A 68 19.12 10.97 17.72
C ALA A 68 18.68 11.87 16.57
N HIS A 69 19.62 12.25 15.71
CA HIS A 69 19.34 12.90 14.43
C HIS A 69 20.02 12.08 13.35
N TRP A 70 19.23 11.60 12.39
CA TRP A 70 19.72 10.80 11.28
C TRP A 70 19.95 11.68 10.05
N SER A 71 20.89 11.28 9.21
CA SER A 71 21.09 11.92 7.92
C SER A 71 19.93 11.60 6.96
N PHE A 72 19.82 12.37 5.88
CA PHE A 72 18.83 12.10 4.83
C PHE A 72 18.99 10.67 4.26
N GLU A 73 20.23 10.23 4.04
CA GLU A 73 20.56 8.92 3.50
C GLU A 73 20.12 7.79 4.45
N GLU A 74 20.32 7.96 5.75
CA GLU A 74 19.88 7.00 6.76
C GLU A 74 18.34 6.86 6.78
N VAL A 75 17.63 7.99 6.70
CA VAL A 75 16.15 8.00 6.62
C VAL A 75 15.67 7.36 5.33
N ASP A 76 16.27 7.69 4.18
CA ASP A 76 15.90 7.12 2.87
C ASP A 76 16.14 5.61 2.81
N ILE A 77 17.25 5.11 3.36
CA ILE A 77 17.51 3.66 3.45
C ILE A 77 16.43 2.96 4.27
N LYS A 78 16.08 3.51 5.44
CA LYS A 78 15.02 2.95 6.30
C LYS A 78 13.66 3.00 5.60
N LEU A 79 13.32 4.11 4.95
CA LEU A 79 12.08 4.27 4.20
C LEU A 79 11.97 3.24 3.07
N ARG A 80 13.03 3.06 2.26
CA ARG A 80 13.07 2.04 1.20
C ARG A 80 12.88 0.63 1.74
N GLN A 81 13.48 0.32 2.89
CA GLN A 81 13.27 -0.97 3.56
C GLN A 81 11.81 -1.15 3.98
N ILE A 82 11.20 -0.13 4.60
CA ILE A 82 9.79 -0.16 5.00
C ILE A 82 8.88 -0.37 3.78
N MET A 83 9.08 0.39 2.70
CA MET A 83 8.25 0.27 1.49
C MET A 83 8.39 -1.12 0.82
N ARG A 84 9.61 -1.69 0.79
CA ARG A 84 9.83 -3.07 0.35
C ARG A 84 9.09 -4.09 1.22
N ASN A 85 9.14 -3.91 2.54
CA ASN A 85 8.45 -4.80 3.46
C ASN A 85 6.92 -4.73 3.30
N ILE A 86 6.36 -3.53 3.08
CA ILE A 86 4.93 -3.36 2.78
C ILE A 86 4.55 -4.12 1.51
N PHE A 87 5.32 -3.95 0.43
CA PHE A 87 5.09 -4.67 -0.82
C PHE A 87 5.17 -6.19 -0.63
N ASN A 88 6.25 -6.69 -0.03
CA ASN A 88 6.45 -8.13 0.20
C ASN A 88 5.32 -8.70 1.06
N THR A 89 4.93 -8.00 2.14
CA THR A 89 3.84 -8.45 3.01
C THR A 89 2.52 -8.55 2.26
N ALA A 90 2.16 -7.53 1.47
CA ALA A 90 0.94 -7.55 0.66
C ALA A 90 1.00 -8.66 -0.40
N TYR A 91 2.11 -8.80 -1.11
CA TYR A 91 2.28 -9.80 -2.16
C TYR A 91 2.26 -11.23 -1.59
N ASP A 92 2.96 -11.50 -0.51
CA ASP A 92 3.00 -12.83 0.11
C ASP A 92 1.65 -13.18 0.75
N THR A 93 0.95 -12.21 1.34
CA THR A 93 -0.42 -12.41 1.82
C THR A 93 -1.38 -12.68 0.65
N SER A 94 -1.20 -12.04 -0.51
CA SER A 94 -2.01 -12.35 -1.69
C SER A 94 -1.80 -13.80 -2.17
N LYS A 95 -0.58 -14.34 -2.05
CA LYS A 95 -0.32 -15.77 -2.35
C LYS A 95 -0.95 -16.69 -1.32
N GLU A 96 -0.87 -16.34 -0.04
CA GLU A 96 -1.42 -17.12 1.07
C GLU A 96 -2.94 -17.32 0.93
N PHE A 97 -3.65 -16.35 0.37
CA PHE A 97 -5.10 -16.37 0.18
C PHE A 97 -5.52 -16.60 -1.28
N ASP A 98 -4.70 -17.33 -2.06
CA ASP A 98 -5.00 -17.76 -3.44
C ASP A 98 -5.41 -16.63 -4.43
N CYS A 99 -4.97 -15.40 -4.16
CA CYS A 99 -5.19 -14.21 -4.99
C CYS A 99 -3.86 -13.57 -5.42
N LYS A 100 -2.87 -14.41 -5.74
CA LYS A 100 -1.49 -14.01 -6.04
C LYS A 100 -1.43 -12.82 -7.01
N GLY A 101 -0.82 -11.72 -6.54
CA GLY A 101 -0.65 -10.49 -7.32
C GLY A 101 -1.75 -9.45 -7.08
N ASP A 102 -2.86 -9.80 -6.43
CA ASP A 102 -3.85 -8.83 -5.96
C ASP A 102 -3.35 -8.14 -4.68
N LEU A 103 -2.60 -7.06 -4.87
CA LEU A 103 -2.06 -6.25 -3.78
C LEU A 103 -3.15 -5.55 -2.96
N ILE A 104 -4.37 -5.38 -3.50
CA ILE A 104 -5.50 -4.79 -2.75
C ILE A 104 -5.94 -5.76 -1.66
N THR A 105 -6.20 -7.00 -2.07
CA THR A 105 -6.63 -8.07 -1.16
C THR A 105 -5.52 -8.39 -0.18
N GLY A 106 -4.28 -8.57 -0.66
CA GLY A 106 -3.12 -8.80 0.18
C GLY A 106 -2.89 -7.72 1.24
N ALA A 107 -2.93 -6.44 0.86
CA ALA A 107 -2.74 -5.33 1.79
C ALA A 107 -3.88 -5.22 2.82
N ASN A 108 -5.13 -5.45 2.41
CA ASN A 108 -6.28 -5.45 3.32
C ASN A 108 -6.16 -6.53 4.38
N ILE A 109 -5.88 -7.77 3.96
CA ILE A 109 -5.77 -8.91 4.86
C ILE A 109 -4.58 -8.73 5.81
N ALA A 110 -3.42 -8.36 5.28
CA ALA A 110 -2.22 -8.16 6.11
C ALA A 110 -2.42 -7.08 7.17
N GLY A 111 -2.99 -5.93 6.78
CA GLY A 111 -3.28 -4.83 7.69
C GLY A 111 -4.30 -5.24 8.76
N PHE A 112 -5.41 -5.86 8.35
CA PHE A 112 -6.45 -6.33 9.26
C PHE A 112 -5.93 -7.38 10.23
N ARG A 113 -5.24 -8.42 9.74
CA ARG A 113 -4.71 -9.52 10.55
C ARG A 113 -3.80 -9.03 11.65
N LYS A 114 -2.92 -8.06 11.37
CA LYS A 114 -2.02 -7.48 12.37
C LYS A 114 -2.79 -6.81 13.51
N VAL A 115 -3.82 -6.03 13.19
CA VAL A 115 -4.65 -5.35 14.18
C VAL A 115 -5.50 -6.36 14.95
N ALA A 116 -6.19 -7.28 14.26
CA ALA A 116 -7.05 -8.28 14.86
C ALA A 116 -6.29 -9.18 15.85
N ASN A 117 -5.10 -9.65 15.49
CA ASN A 117 -4.26 -10.45 16.39
C ASN A 117 -3.87 -9.65 17.63
N SER A 118 -3.45 -8.39 17.45
CA SER A 118 -3.08 -7.51 18.58
C SER A 118 -4.26 -7.25 19.52
N MET A 119 -5.48 -7.11 18.98
CA MET A 119 -6.70 -6.94 19.78
C MET A 119 -7.03 -8.20 20.58
N ILE A 120 -6.90 -9.39 19.97
CA ILE A 120 -7.13 -10.67 20.65
C ILE A 120 -6.12 -10.84 21.80
N GLU A 121 -4.85 -10.50 21.57
CA GLU A 121 -3.77 -10.59 22.57
C GLU A 121 -3.99 -9.65 23.76
N GLN A 122 -4.58 -8.47 23.53
CA GLN A 122 -4.88 -7.51 24.60
C GLN A 122 -6.13 -7.86 25.40
N GLY A 123 -6.97 -8.78 24.91
CA GLY A 123 -8.23 -9.16 25.55
C GLY A 123 -9.31 -8.07 25.44
N ALA A 124 -10.36 -8.18 26.27
CA ALA A 124 -11.42 -7.18 26.33
C ALA A 124 -10.98 -5.99 27.20
N VAL A 125 -10.53 -4.91 26.55
CA VAL A 125 -10.10 -3.64 27.16
C VAL A 125 -11.01 -2.49 26.77
#